data_AF-A0A284VQZ3-F1
#
_entry.id   AF-A0A284VQZ3-F1
#
_cell.length_a   1.000
_cell.length_b   1.000
_cell.length_c   1.000
_cell.angle_alpha   90.00
_cell.angle_beta   90.00
_cell.angle_gamma   90.00
#
_symmetry.space_group_name_H-M   'P 1'
#
loop_
_entity.id
_entity.type
_entity.pdbx_description
1 polymer ?
#
loop_
_entity_poly.entity_id
_entity_poly.type
_entity_poly.pdbx_seq_one_letter_code
_entity_poly.pdbx_strand_id
1 'polypeptide(L)'
;MILEFGLFCLGILGLLVFYTALAHLSERMGEGMGAQKYYLLYYFAIIILILTIPAGWPIYYASSNTSEDTLFARLIIGNIIVLAASYKYWWWLKDELLK
;
A
#
# COMPACT_ATOMS: atom_id res chain seq x y z
N MET A 1 12.10 -14.83 -16.64
CA MET A 1 12.66 -13.48 -16.42
C MET A 1 11.74 -12.34 -16.89
N ILE A 2 11.71 -11.92 -18.17
CA ILE A 2 11.06 -10.62 -18.52
C ILE A 2 9.54 -10.60 -18.28
N LEU A 3 8.90 -11.75 -18.51
CA LEU A 3 7.48 -11.95 -18.22
C LEU A 3 7.19 -11.82 -16.71
N GLU A 4 8.04 -12.41 -15.86
CA GLU A 4 7.89 -12.39 -14.39
C GLU A 4 8.06 -10.98 -13.84
N PHE A 5 9.05 -10.23 -14.34
CA PHE A 5 9.23 -8.83 -13.97
C PHE A 5 8.07 -7.94 -14.46
N GLY A 6 7.53 -8.22 -15.64
CA GLY A 6 6.31 -7.57 -16.14
C GLY A 6 5.11 -7.84 -15.25
N LEU A 7 4.88 -9.09 -14.83
CA LEU A 7 3.82 -9.48 -13.91
C LEU A 7 4.00 -8.83 -12.52
N PHE A 8 5.24 -8.75 -12.04
CA PHE A 8 5.57 -8.05 -10.79
C PHE A 8 5.19 -6.56 -10.88
N CYS A 9 5.62 -5.85 -11.93
CA CYS A 9 5.26 -4.45 -12.13
C CYS A 9 3.74 -4.26 -12.24
N LEU A 10 3.05 -5.16 -12.93
CA LEU A 10 1.59 -5.13 -13.08
C LEU A 10 0.88 -5.34 -11.73
N GLY A 11 1.40 -6.23 -10.87
CA GLY A 11 0.91 -6.42 -9.51
C GLY A 11 1.09 -5.17 -8.64
N ILE A 12 2.26 -4.53 -8.70
CA ILE A 12 2.53 -3.27 -7.98
C ILE A 12 1.58 -2.16 -8.48
N LEU A 13 1.38 -2.04 -9.79
CA LEU A 13 0.43 -1.08 -10.37
C LEU A 13 -1.01 -1.32 -9.88
N GLY A 14 -1.44 -2.58 -9.81
CA GLY A 14 -2.75 -2.94 -9.26
C GLY A 14 -2.91 -2.48 -7.80
N LEU A 15 -1.89 -2.71 -6.97
CA LEU A 15 -1.87 -2.24 -5.57
C LEU A 15 -1.86 -0.71 -5.48
N LEU A 16 -1.12 -0.01 -6.35
CA LEU A 16 -1.11 1.45 -6.38
C LEU A 16 -2.49 2.02 -6.71
N VAL A 17 -3.17 1.48 -7.73
CA VAL A 17 -4.53 1.89 -8.09
C VAL A 17 -5.48 1.65 -6.90
N PHE A 18 -5.39 0.47 -6.28
CA PHE A 18 -6.23 0.12 -5.14
C PHE A 18 -6.01 1.04 -3.93
N TYR A 19 -4.76 1.32 -3.57
CA TYR A 19 -4.44 2.21 -2.44
C TYR A 19 -4.80 3.66 -2.74
N THR A 20 -4.70 4.10 -3.99
CA THR A 20 -5.14 5.44 -4.40
C THR A 20 -6.66 5.58 -4.28
N ALA A 21 -7.41 4.56 -4.72
CA ALA A 21 -8.86 4.53 -4.54
C ALA A 21 -9.23 4.57 -3.05
N LEU A 22 -8.55 3.78 -2.21
CA LEU A 22 -8.73 3.79 -0.76
C LEU A 22 -8.36 5.15 -0.14
N ALA A 23 -7.30 5.80 -0.58
CA ALA A 23 -6.89 7.12 -0.10
C ALA A 23 -7.98 8.17 -0.36
N HIS A 24 -8.52 8.23 -1.58
CA HIS A 24 -9.60 9.15 -1.91
C HIS A 24 -10.91 8.84 -1.19
N LEU A 25 -11.26 7.55 -1.06
CA LEU A 25 -12.42 7.13 -0.29
C LEU A 25 -12.27 7.54 1.19
N SER A 26 -11.08 7.31 1.73
CA SER A 26 -10.69 7.65 3.09
C SER A 26 -10.65 9.15 3.36
N GLU A 27 -10.26 9.96 2.39
CA GLU A 27 -10.26 11.43 2.47
C GLU A 27 -11.69 11.95 2.63
N ARG A 28 -12.60 11.51 1.74
CA ARG A 28 -14.02 11.87 1.81
C ARG A 28 -14.71 11.39 3.09
N MET A 29 -14.40 10.17 3.54
CA MET A 29 -14.90 9.68 4.82
C MET A 29 -14.31 10.48 5.98
N GLY A 30 -13.01 10.77 5.96
CA GLY A 30 -12.29 11.53 6.99
C GLY A 30 -12.86 12.93 7.22
N GLU A 31 -13.33 13.60 6.16
CA GLU A 31 -14.05 14.88 6.25
C GLU A 31 -15.36 14.78 7.04
N GLY A 32 -16.16 13.73 6.80
CA GLY A 32 -17.40 13.49 7.55
C GLY A 32 -17.18 12.94 8.97
N MET A 33 -16.03 12.31 9.21
CA MET A 33 -15.73 11.57 10.44
C MET A 33 -14.86 12.34 11.46
N GLY A 34 -14.35 13.52 11.13
CA GLY A 34 -13.33 14.22 11.95
C GLY A 34 -11.97 13.52 12.00
N ALA A 35 -11.75 12.54 11.11
CA ALA A 35 -10.55 11.70 11.02
C ALA A 35 -9.67 12.09 9.81
N GLN A 36 -9.68 13.38 9.45
CA GLN A 36 -9.08 13.94 8.23
C GLN A 36 -7.60 13.63 8.00
N LYS A 37 -6.83 13.09 8.95
CA LYS A 37 -5.39 12.85 8.75
C LYS A 37 -5.04 11.40 8.43
N TYR A 38 -5.96 10.46 8.62
CA TYR A 38 -5.66 9.04 8.46
C TYR A 38 -5.55 8.60 7.00
N TYR A 39 -6.10 9.38 6.06
CA TYR A 39 -5.92 9.12 4.64
C TYR A 39 -4.44 9.22 4.21
N LEU A 40 -3.62 10.01 4.94
CA LEU A 40 -2.19 10.18 4.66
C LEU A 40 -1.39 8.88 4.79
N LEU A 41 -1.88 7.92 5.59
CA LEU A 41 -1.24 6.61 5.72
C LEU A 41 -1.30 5.81 4.40
N TYR A 42 -2.39 5.95 3.63
CA TYR A 42 -2.47 5.33 2.30
C TYR A 42 -1.46 5.96 1.33
N TYR A 43 -1.29 7.29 1.36
CA TYR A 43 -0.25 7.94 0.57
C TYR A 43 1.17 7.50 0.96
N PHE A 44 1.43 7.29 2.25
CA PHE A 44 2.70 6.73 2.71
C PHE A 44 2.92 5.30 2.20
N ALA A 45 1.89 4.46 2.22
CA ALA A 45 1.94 3.11 1.66
C ALA A 45 2.18 3.11 0.13
N ILE A 46 1.57 4.05 -0.60
CA ILE A 46 1.80 4.28 -2.04
C ILE A 46 3.27 4.59 -2.31
N ILE A 47 3.88 5.50 -1.54
CA ILE A 47 5.31 5.84 -1.69
C ILE A 47 6.19 4.61 -1.49
N ILE A 48 5.93 3.80 -0.45
CA ILE A 48 6.68 2.57 -0.19
C ILE A 48 6.54 1.58 -1.35
N LEU A 49 5.33 1.42 -1.90
CA LEU A 49 5.08 0.59 -3.07
C LEU A 49 5.84 1.06 -4.31
N ILE A 50 5.88 2.37 -4.59
CA ILE A 50 6.65 2.94 -5.70
C ILE A 50 8.14 2.62 -5.52
N LEU A 51 8.69 2.74 -4.31
CA LEU A 51 10.07 2.39 -4.01
C LEU A 51 10.39 0.90 -4.19
N THR A 52 9.37 0.05 -4.33
CA THR A 52 9.51 -1.39 -4.55
C THR A 52 9.89 -1.69 -6.01
N ILE A 53 9.53 -0.81 -6.96
CA ILE A 53 9.87 -0.93 -8.39
C ILE A 53 11.38 -0.83 -8.65
N PRO A 54 12.10 0.25 -8.23
CA PRO A 54 13.55 0.35 -8.43
C PRO A 54 14.34 -0.68 -7.62
N ALA A 55 13.80 -1.16 -6.49
CA ALA A 55 14.40 -2.26 -5.73
C ALA A 55 14.28 -3.62 -6.45
N GLY A 56 13.29 -3.76 -7.35
CA GLY A 56 13.10 -4.95 -8.18
C GLY A 56 14.07 -5.04 -9.36
N TRP A 57 14.58 -3.89 -9.81
CA TRP A 57 15.50 -3.77 -10.94
C TRP A 57 16.81 -4.57 -10.77
N PRO A 58 17.55 -4.47 -9.65
CA PRO A 58 18.77 -5.26 -9.45
C PRO A 58 18.51 -6.76 -9.29
N ILE A 59 17.35 -7.19 -8.80
CA ILE A 59 16.99 -8.63 -8.72
C ILE A 59 16.85 -9.21 -10.11
N TYR A 60 16.15 -8.45 -10.98
CA TYR A 60 15.93 -8.83 -12.36
C TYR A 60 17.22 -8.95 -13.19
N TYR A 61 18.23 -8.12 -12.90
CA TYR A 61 19.48 -8.08 -13.66
C TYR A 61 20.67 -8.79 -13.01
N ALA A 62 20.72 -8.93 -11.68
CA ALA A 62 21.90 -9.40 -10.95
C ALA A 62 21.70 -10.72 -10.19
N SER A 63 20.49 -11.32 -10.17
CA SER A 63 20.21 -12.62 -9.52
C SER A 63 20.76 -12.72 -8.09
N SER A 64 20.66 -11.65 -7.30
CA SER A 64 21.13 -11.64 -5.91
C SER A 64 19.97 -11.99 -4.97
N ASN A 65 20.11 -13.07 -4.19
CA ASN A 65 19.07 -13.54 -3.27
C ASN A 65 18.75 -12.52 -2.16
N THR A 66 19.72 -11.69 -1.77
CA THR A 66 19.56 -10.70 -0.69
C THR A 66 18.55 -9.58 -1.01
N SER A 67 18.31 -9.33 -2.30
CA SER A 67 17.41 -8.27 -2.74
C SER A 67 15.94 -8.70 -2.76
N GLU A 68 15.63 -10.00 -2.86
CA GLU A 68 14.25 -10.51 -2.81
C GLU A 68 13.60 -10.30 -1.43
N ASP A 69 14.33 -10.56 -0.35
CA ASP A 69 13.88 -10.30 1.03
C ASP A 69 13.52 -8.82 1.25
N THR A 70 14.28 -7.92 0.61
CA THR A 70 14.04 -6.47 0.69
C THR A 70 12.75 -6.07 -0.05
N LEU A 71 12.43 -6.71 -1.18
CA LEU A 71 11.15 -6.51 -1.86
C LEU A 71 9.99 -6.99 -1.00
N PHE A 72 10.13 -8.20 -0.45
CA PHE A 72 9.07 -8.82 0.34
C PHE A 72 8.79 -8.01 1.60
N ALA A 73 9.83 -7.51 2.27
CA ALA A 73 9.70 -6.62 3.41
C ALA A 73 8.96 -5.32 3.06
N ARG A 74 9.29 -4.67 1.93
CA ARG A 74 8.61 -3.43 1.48
C ARG A 74 7.13 -3.67 1.18
N LEU A 75 6.81 -4.81 0.55
CA LEU A 75 5.44 -5.19 0.23
C LEU A 75 4.63 -5.45 1.51
N ILE A 76 5.20 -6.19 2.47
CA ILE A 76 4.59 -6.43 3.78
C ILE A 76 4.36 -5.11 4.51
N ILE A 77 5.37 -4.24 4.59
CA ILE A 77 5.26 -2.94 5.28
C ILE A 77 4.16 -2.08 4.66
N GLY A 78 4.11 -1.97 3.33
CA GLY A 78 3.06 -1.22 2.62
C GLY A 78 1.66 -1.76 2.93
N ASN A 79 1.48 -3.08 2.99
CA ASN A 79 0.22 -3.72 3.33
C ASN A 79 -0.16 -3.52 4.82
N ILE A 80 0.81 -3.61 5.74
CA ILE A 80 0.57 -3.36 7.17
C ILE A 80 0.06 -1.93 7.40
N ILE A 81 0.64 -0.95 6.70
CA ILE A 81 0.22 0.46 6.82
C ILE A 81 -1.22 0.64 6.35
N VAL A 82 -1.60 0.01 5.24
CA VAL A 82 -2.98 0.03 4.72
C VAL A 82 -3.94 -0.69 5.66
N LEU A 83 -3.55 -1.83 6.23
CA LEU A 83 -4.35 -2.53 7.24
C LEU A 83 -4.54 -1.69 8.50
N ALA A 84 -3.50 -1.00 8.98
CA ALA A 84 -3.58 -0.13 10.15
C ALA A 84 -4.53 1.05 9.90
N ALA A 85 -4.46 1.67 8.72
CA ALA A 85 -5.39 2.73 8.31
C ALA A 85 -6.82 2.19 8.24
N SER A 86 -7.03 1.07 7.56
CA SER A 86 -8.34 0.43 7.38
C SER A 86 -8.97 0.01 8.70
N TYR A 87 -8.17 -0.56 9.62
CA TYR A 87 -8.62 -0.95 10.95
C TYR A 87 -9.16 0.23 11.73
N LYS A 88 -8.50 1.39 11.65
CA LYS A 88 -8.97 2.58 12.37
C LYS A 88 -10.31 3.09 11.83
N TYR A 89 -10.49 3.11 10.52
CA TYR A 89 -11.78 3.47 9.91
C TYR A 89 -12.88 2.46 10.23
N TRP A 90 -12.55 1.17 10.30
CA TRP A 90 -13.48 0.11 10.71
C TRP A 90 -13.98 0.27 12.15
N TRP A 91 -13.07 0.57 13.09
CA TRP A 91 -13.46 0.81 14.48
C TRP A 91 -14.33 2.05 14.63
N TRP A 92 -14.02 3.12 13.92
CA TRP A 92 -14.90 4.29 13.88
C TRP A 92 -16.30 3.93 13.36
N LEU A 93 -16.39 3.16 12.28
CA LEU A 93 -17.68 2.76 11.69
C LEU A 93 -18.49 1.90 12.66
N LYS A 94 -17.83 0.97 13.35
CA LYS A 94 -18.46 0.14 14.37
C LYS A 94 -19.00 0.98 15.53
N ASP A 95 -18.23 1.95 16.02
CA ASP A 95 -18.65 2.82 17.12
C ASP A 95 -19.86 3.68 16.74
N GLU A 96 -19.95 4.12 15.48
CA GLU A 96 -21.07 4.92 15.00
C GLU A 96 -22.33 4.07 14.71
N LEU A 97 -22.18 2.83 14.24
CA LEU A 97 -23.29 1.90 14.01
C LEU A 97 -23.91 1.33 15.31
N LEU A 98 -23.16 1.36 16.41
CA LEU A 98 -23.58 0.87 17.73
C LEU A 98 -24.04 1.99 18.68
N LYS A 99 -24.09 3.23 18.21
CA LYS A 99 -24.83 4.32 18.87
C LYS A 99 -26.31 4.25 18.53
#